data_AF-A0A2N9N031-F1
#
_entry.id   AF-A0A2N9N031-F1
#
_cell.length_a   1.000
_cell.length_b   1.000
_cell.length_c   1.000
_cell.angle_alpha   90.00
_cell.angle_beta   90.00
_cell.angle_gamma   90.00
#
_symmetry.space_group_name_H-M   'P 1'
#
loop_
_entity.id
_entity.type
_entity.pdbx_description
1 polymer ?
#
loop_
_entity_poly.entity_id
_entity_poly.type
_entity_poly.pdbx_seq_one_letter_code
_entity_poly.pdbx_strand_id
1 'polypeptide(L)'
;MDPNHTLRAARDQGNGANGKRPPGRPRSEESRQSILRSTLKLLKQDGGFPELSIEAIAADASVGKTTVYRWWPTKATLVADAFSASADEELRFPNTGSVQNDMRLQMRRLIRILRSKRGKVVAALIAGGQSDPELIEAFRDRFLWPRRRQAYQTLQRGIDRGELPAASNLDLILDSLYGPIYLRFLIRHDKLHEGFADEICGLVLRGLKYKAQC
;
A
#
# COMPACT_ATOMS: atom_id res chain seq x y z
N MET A 1 44.57 47.68 68.81
CA MET A 1 44.92 46.27 69.08
C MET A 1 43.72 45.44 68.69
N ASP A 2 43.71 44.57 67.70
CA ASP A 2 44.55 44.29 66.54
C ASP A 2 43.66 43.42 65.61
N PRO A 3 43.90 43.39 64.29
CA PRO A 3 42.97 42.89 63.28
C PRO A 3 43.26 41.45 62.80
N ASN A 4 42.39 40.98 61.90
CA ASN A 4 42.61 39.93 60.88
C ASN A 4 42.71 38.45 61.31
N HIS A 5 41.72 37.64 60.88
CA HIS A 5 41.94 36.50 59.99
C HIS A 5 40.58 35.97 59.42
N THR A 6 40.13 36.38 58.23
CA THR A 6 40.17 35.71 56.90
C THR A 6 39.20 34.53 56.60
N LEU A 7 38.52 34.68 55.44
CA LEU A 7 38.13 33.69 54.40
C LEU A 7 36.71 33.03 54.36
N ARG A 8 35.87 33.64 53.50
CA ARG A 8 35.43 33.14 52.15
C ARG A 8 34.19 32.21 51.99
N ALA A 9 33.17 32.79 51.30
CA ALA A 9 32.22 32.21 50.30
C ALA A 9 31.18 31.16 50.77
N ALA A 10 30.02 30.91 50.16
CA ALA A 10 29.43 31.26 48.86
C ALA A 10 27.89 31.22 48.94
N ARG A 11 27.24 31.86 47.95
CA ARG A 11 25.80 31.77 47.63
C ARG A 11 25.41 30.36 47.16
N ASP A 12 24.18 29.92 47.42
CA ASP A 12 23.41 29.16 46.42
C ASP A 12 21.89 29.26 46.66
N GLN A 13 21.14 29.69 45.64
CA GLN A 13 19.68 29.67 45.58
C GLN A 13 19.28 28.65 44.51
N GLY A 14 18.78 27.49 44.94
CA GLY A 14 18.29 26.44 44.04
C GLY A 14 16.90 26.75 43.50
N ASN A 15 16.82 27.15 42.23
CA ASN A 15 15.58 27.26 41.47
C ASN A 15 15.26 25.92 40.78
N GLY A 16 14.22 25.22 41.24
CA GLY A 16 13.77 23.94 40.69
C GLY A 16 13.02 24.09 39.37
N ALA A 17 13.74 24.01 38.25
CA ALA A 17 13.14 23.96 36.92
C ALA A 17 12.59 22.55 36.60
N ASN A 18 11.27 22.45 36.53
CA ASN A 18 10.52 21.26 36.10
C ASN A 18 10.71 21.03 34.59
N GLY A 19 11.73 20.26 34.21
CA GLY A 19 12.04 19.92 32.82
C GLY A 19 11.03 18.93 32.23
N LYS A 20 10.15 19.43 31.35
CA LYS A 20 9.37 18.57 30.43
C LYS A 20 10.36 17.76 29.57
N ARG A 21 10.33 16.43 29.68
CA ARG A 21 11.14 15.52 28.86
C ARG A 21 10.91 15.85 27.38
N PRO A 22 11.98 16.02 26.57
CA PRO A 22 11.83 16.31 25.15
C PRO A 22 11.08 15.15 24.46
N PRO A 23 10.27 15.44 23.42
CA PRO A 23 9.65 14.39 22.62
C PRO A 23 10.72 13.41 22.14
N GLY A 24 10.47 12.12 22.30
CA GLY A 24 11.42 11.08 21.89
C GLY A 24 11.84 11.25 20.41
N ARG A 25 13.06 10.82 20.08
CA ARG A 25 13.66 10.95 18.74
C ARG A 25 12.64 10.60 17.64
N PRO A 26 12.51 11.44 16.59
CA PRO A 26 11.61 11.19 15.47
C PRO A 26 11.79 9.77 14.91
N ARG A 27 10.69 9.18 14.43
CA ARG A 27 10.73 7.82 13.87
C ARG A 27 11.66 7.80 12.65
N SER A 28 12.59 6.86 12.61
CA SER A 28 13.52 6.72 11.48
C SER A 28 12.77 6.19 10.26
N GLU A 29 12.63 7.04 9.24
CA GLU A 29 12.08 6.63 7.93
C GLU A 29 13.00 5.62 7.24
N GLU A 30 14.32 5.71 7.46
CA GLU A 30 15.28 4.71 6.97
C GLU A 30 14.96 3.31 7.53
N SER A 31 14.70 3.21 8.84
CA SER A 31 14.31 1.94 9.47
C SER A 31 12.98 1.44 8.91
N ARG A 32 12.00 2.34 8.71
CA ARG A 32 10.71 1.98 8.11
C ARG A 32 10.92 1.38 6.71
N GLN A 33 11.68 2.04 5.86
CA GLN A 33 11.97 1.57 4.50
C GLN A 33 12.76 0.25 4.49
N SER A 34 13.70 0.07 5.43
CA SER A 34 14.42 -1.19 5.61
C SER A 34 13.44 -2.35 5.91
N ILE A 35 12.54 -2.15 6.87
CA ILE A 35 11.53 -3.14 7.27
C ILE A 35 10.62 -3.52 6.09
N LEU A 36 10.15 -2.54 5.30
CA LEU A 36 9.31 -2.81 4.12
C LEU A 36 10.06 -3.65 3.07
N ARG A 37 11.32 -3.32 2.79
CA ARG A 37 12.16 -4.08 1.84
C ARG A 37 12.41 -5.51 2.31
N SER A 38 12.77 -5.69 3.59
CA SER A 38 12.98 -7.01 4.20
C SER A 38 11.71 -7.85 4.18
N THR A 39 10.55 -7.24 4.44
CA THR A 39 9.24 -7.90 4.34
C THR A 39 9.01 -8.45 2.93
N LEU A 40 9.21 -7.63 1.89
CA LEU A 40 9.05 -8.07 0.49
C LEU A 40 10.07 -9.11 0.07
N LYS A 41 11.29 -9.05 0.62
CA LYS A 41 12.36 -10.01 0.34
C LYS A 41 11.98 -11.39 0.89
N LEU A 42 11.61 -11.47 2.16
CA LEU A 42 11.25 -12.71 2.84
C LEU A 42 9.95 -13.31 2.29
N LEU A 43 8.96 -12.47 1.98
CA LEU A 43 7.69 -12.92 1.42
C LEU A 43 7.79 -13.53 0.01
N LYS A 44 8.92 -13.32 -0.69
CA LYS A 44 9.23 -13.98 -1.97
C LYS A 44 9.87 -15.36 -1.81
N GLN A 45 10.29 -15.73 -0.61
CA GLN A 45 10.83 -17.06 -0.30
C GLN A 45 9.70 -18.09 -0.30
N ASP A 46 10.08 -19.37 -0.31
CA ASP A 46 9.12 -20.46 -0.18
C ASP A 46 8.38 -20.35 1.18
N GLY A 47 7.10 -20.74 1.22
CA GLY A 47 6.26 -20.60 2.42
C GLY A 47 5.39 -19.34 2.52
N GLY A 48 5.78 -18.23 1.88
CA GLY A 48 4.95 -17.02 1.73
C GLY A 48 4.48 -16.38 3.04
N PHE A 49 3.24 -15.88 3.08
CA PHE A 49 2.69 -15.18 4.26
C PHE A 49 2.60 -16.05 5.53
N PRO A 50 2.19 -17.34 5.47
CA PRO A 50 2.15 -18.23 6.64
C PRO A 50 3.49 -18.34 7.38
N GLU A 51 4.59 -18.55 6.64
CA GLU A 51 5.92 -18.77 7.24
C GLU A 51 6.65 -17.47 7.62
N LEU A 52 6.15 -16.33 7.15
CA LEU A 52 6.72 -15.02 7.48
C LEU A 52 6.51 -14.68 8.97
N SER A 53 7.59 -14.32 9.66
CA SER A 53 7.57 -13.86 11.06
C SER A 53 8.13 -12.43 11.22
N ILE A 54 7.64 -11.71 12.22
CA ILE A 54 8.13 -10.37 12.57
C ILE A 54 9.58 -10.44 13.04
N GLU A 55 9.96 -11.52 13.72
CA GLU A 55 11.31 -11.86 14.14
C GLU A 55 12.29 -11.88 12.96
N ALA A 56 11.96 -12.65 11.92
CA ALA A 56 12.81 -12.80 10.74
C ALA A 56 12.94 -11.45 10.00
N ILE A 57 11.84 -10.70 9.88
CA ILE A 57 11.86 -9.37 9.26
C ILE A 57 12.75 -8.40 10.05
N ALA A 58 12.60 -8.37 11.37
CA ALA A 58 13.37 -7.48 12.24
C ALA A 58 14.86 -7.80 12.18
N ALA A 59 15.22 -9.09 12.19
CA ALA A 59 16.59 -9.55 12.03
C ALA A 59 17.18 -9.18 10.66
N ASP A 60 16.46 -9.42 9.56
CA ASP A 60 16.93 -9.07 8.20
C ASP A 60 17.05 -7.55 7.99
N ALA A 61 16.16 -6.76 8.60
CA ALA A 61 16.19 -5.30 8.54
C ALA A 61 17.18 -4.65 9.52
N SER A 62 17.87 -5.44 10.36
CA SER A 62 18.76 -4.97 11.43
C SER A 62 18.08 -4.00 12.42
N VAL A 63 16.86 -4.31 12.84
CA VAL A 63 16.06 -3.51 13.80
C VAL A 63 15.49 -4.38 14.92
N GLY A 64 15.13 -3.76 16.05
CA GLY A 64 14.39 -4.46 17.10
C GLY A 64 12.90 -4.64 16.77
N LYS A 65 12.27 -5.70 17.31
CA LYS A 65 10.82 -5.96 17.14
C LYS A 65 9.96 -4.77 17.57
N THR A 66 10.34 -4.09 18.64
CA THR A 66 9.65 -2.89 19.15
C THR A 66 9.62 -1.77 18.10
N THR A 67 10.62 -1.67 17.23
CA THR A 67 10.63 -0.73 16.12
C THR A 67 9.60 -1.12 15.07
N VAL A 68 9.47 -2.42 14.73
CA VAL A 68 8.46 -2.93 13.79
C VAL A 68 7.05 -2.66 14.32
N TYR A 69 6.75 -3.10 15.55
CA TYR A 69 5.42 -2.94 16.16
C TYR A 69 4.97 -1.49 16.35
N ARG A 70 5.92 -0.55 16.46
CA ARG A 70 5.63 0.89 16.55
C ARG A 70 5.05 1.48 15.25
N TRP A 71 5.38 0.86 14.12
CA TRP A 71 4.88 1.25 12.80
C TRP A 71 3.68 0.40 12.37
N TRP A 72 3.76 -0.90 12.61
CA TRP A 72 2.77 -1.88 12.19
C TRP A 72 2.35 -2.74 13.38
N PRO A 73 1.12 -2.55 13.90
CA PRO A 73 0.66 -3.32 15.06
C PRO A 73 0.53 -4.81 14.76
N THR A 74 0.37 -5.20 13.48
CA THR A 74 0.16 -6.59 13.07
C THR A 74 1.03 -6.95 11.86
N LYS A 75 1.34 -8.25 11.70
CA LYS A 75 2.00 -8.78 10.49
C LYS A 75 1.21 -8.42 9.22
N ALA A 76 -0.12 -8.48 9.31
CA ALA A 76 -1.03 -8.12 8.22
C ALA A 76 -0.81 -6.69 7.71
N THR A 77 -0.83 -5.69 8.61
CA THR A 77 -0.65 -4.29 8.25
C THR A 77 0.72 -4.01 7.67
N LEU A 78 1.77 -4.67 8.18
CA LEU A 78 3.12 -4.59 7.62
C LEU A 78 3.19 -5.14 6.19
N VAL A 79 2.68 -6.34 5.96
CA VAL A 79 2.75 -6.96 4.64
C VAL A 79 1.93 -6.18 3.61
N ALA A 80 0.75 -5.68 3.99
CA ALA A 80 -0.08 -4.86 3.11
C ALA A 80 0.61 -3.53 2.73
N ASP A 81 1.22 -2.84 3.69
CA ASP A 81 2.00 -1.62 3.43
C ASP A 81 3.24 -1.90 2.57
N ALA A 82 3.96 -3.00 2.84
CA ALA A 82 5.14 -3.40 2.08
C ALA A 82 4.77 -3.67 0.61
N PHE A 83 3.70 -4.42 0.39
CA PHE A 83 3.18 -4.66 -0.95
C PHE A 83 2.74 -3.36 -1.63
N SER A 84 1.97 -2.53 -0.94
CA SER A 84 1.48 -1.25 -1.47
C SER A 84 2.62 -0.32 -1.90
N ALA A 85 3.64 -0.15 -1.05
CA ALA A 85 4.84 0.63 -1.37
C ALA A 85 5.59 0.08 -2.59
N SER A 86 5.68 -1.26 -2.72
CA SER A 86 6.37 -1.91 -3.85
C SER A 86 5.68 -1.76 -5.21
N ALA A 87 4.41 -1.43 -5.20
CA ALA A 87 3.56 -1.37 -6.39
C ALA A 87 3.12 0.07 -6.72
N ASP A 88 3.41 1.04 -5.85
CA ASP A 88 2.79 2.36 -5.93
C ASP A 88 3.09 3.11 -7.21
N GLU A 89 4.36 3.24 -7.55
CA GLU A 89 4.79 3.93 -8.75
C GLU A 89 4.33 3.22 -10.03
N GLU A 90 4.42 1.89 -10.06
CA GLU A 90 4.08 1.10 -11.25
C GLU A 90 2.58 1.04 -11.50
N LEU A 91 1.73 1.15 -10.47
CA LEU A 91 0.27 1.11 -10.57
C LEU A 91 -0.40 2.48 -10.65
N ARG A 92 0.37 3.58 -10.70
CA ARG A 92 -0.23 4.91 -10.91
C ARG A 92 -1.03 4.92 -12.20
N PHE A 93 -2.21 5.54 -12.15
CA PHE A 93 -2.98 5.79 -13.36
C PHE A 93 -2.28 6.83 -14.23
N PRO A 94 -2.10 6.57 -15.53
CA PRO A 94 -1.70 7.62 -16.44
C PRO A 94 -2.84 8.64 -16.62
N ASN A 95 -2.53 9.76 -17.27
CA ASN A 95 -3.49 10.79 -17.63
C ASN A 95 -3.25 11.19 -19.09
N THR A 96 -3.56 10.28 -20.02
CA THR A 96 -3.33 10.48 -21.46
C THR A 96 -4.45 11.27 -22.13
N GLY A 97 -5.44 11.75 -21.37
CA GLY A 97 -6.63 12.42 -21.91
C GLY A 97 -7.67 11.46 -22.50
N SER A 98 -7.59 10.16 -22.23
CA SER A 98 -8.62 9.18 -22.63
C SER A 98 -8.81 8.15 -21.52
N VAL A 99 -10.05 8.02 -21.04
CA VAL A 99 -10.37 7.07 -19.96
C VAL A 99 -10.12 5.64 -20.39
N GLN A 100 -10.38 5.34 -21.66
CA GLN A 100 -10.14 4.02 -22.23
C GLN A 100 -8.65 3.68 -22.24
N ASN A 101 -7.79 4.61 -22.68
CA ASN A 101 -6.34 4.39 -22.65
C ASN A 101 -5.80 4.32 -21.23
N ASP A 102 -6.30 5.17 -20.33
CA ASP A 102 -5.80 5.23 -18.96
C ASP A 102 -6.11 3.94 -18.18
N MET A 103 -7.35 3.46 -18.25
CA MET A 103 -7.75 2.18 -17.63
C MET A 103 -6.98 1.00 -18.21
N ARG A 104 -6.86 0.95 -19.55
CA ARG A 104 -6.15 -0.11 -20.27
C ARG A 104 -4.68 -0.19 -19.87
N LEU A 105 -3.97 0.93 -19.87
CA LEU A 105 -2.56 0.98 -19.46
C LEU A 105 -2.38 0.57 -18.00
N GLN A 106 -3.27 1.01 -17.12
CA GLN A 106 -3.22 0.63 -15.70
C GLN A 106 -3.45 -0.88 -15.51
N MET A 107 -4.41 -1.45 -16.22
CA MET A 107 -4.71 -2.88 -16.12
C MET A 107 -3.58 -3.75 -16.69
N ARG A 108 -2.91 -3.31 -17.76
CA ARG A 108 -1.68 -3.97 -18.24
C ARG A 108 -0.57 -3.94 -17.20
N ARG A 109 -0.38 -2.82 -16.49
CA ARG A 109 0.57 -2.71 -15.36
C ARG A 109 0.20 -3.70 -14.25
N LEU A 110 -1.08 -3.78 -13.87
CA LEU A 110 -1.54 -4.78 -12.90
C LEU A 110 -1.24 -6.21 -13.33
N ILE A 111 -1.54 -6.56 -14.59
CA ILE A 111 -1.26 -7.90 -15.13
C ILE A 111 0.24 -8.22 -15.05
N ARG A 112 1.13 -7.28 -15.37
CA ARG A 112 2.59 -7.46 -15.22
C ARG A 112 2.99 -7.74 -13.77
N ILE A 113 2.42 -7.02 -12.82
CA ILE A 113 2.67 -7.26 -11.39
C ILE A 113 2.20 -8.66 -10.98
N LEU A 114 0.97 -9.04 -11.34
CA LEU A 114 0.37 -10.32 -10.99
C LEU A 114 1.11 -11.51 -11.63
N ARG A 115 1.72 -11.32 -12.80
CA ARG A 115 2.56 -12.34 -13.46
C ARG A 115 3.99 -12.41 -12.90
N SER A 116 4.42 -11.42 -12.12
CA SER A 116 5.75 -11.39 -11.51
C SER A 116 5.79 -12.18 -10.20
N LYS A 117 6.97 -12.28 -9.56
CA LYS A 117 7.11 -12.85 -8.21
C LYS A 117 6.20 -12.16 -7.17
N ARG A 118 5.84 -10.88 -7.39
CA ARG A 118 4.88 -10.15 -6.55
C ARG A 118 3.45 -10.69 -6.64
N GLY A 119 3.08 -11.37 -7.72
CA GLY A 119 1.78 -12.04 -7.81
C GLY A 119 1.59 -13.06 -6.70
N LYS A 120 2.61 -13.90 -6.42
CA LYS A 120 2.53 -14.90 -5.33
C LYS A 120 2.16 -14.27 -3.98
N VAL A 121 2.68 -13.08 -3.70
CA VAL A 121 2.35 -12.28 -2.51
C VAL A 121 0.86 -11.92 -2.50
N VAL A 122 0.35 -11.38 -3.60
CA VAL A 122 -1.07 -10.99 -3.72
C VAL A 122 -1.99 -12.19 -3.52
N ALA A 123 -1.67 -13.33 -4.15
CA ALA A 123 -2.45 -14.55 -3.99
C ALA A 123 -2.46 -15.03 -2.52
N ALA A 124 -1.30 -15.04 -1.87
CA ALA A 124 -1.18 -15.44 -0.46
C ALA A 124 -1.97 -14.49 0.48
N LEU A 125 -1.95 -13.19 0.22
CA LEU A 125 -2.72 -12.20 0.99
C LEU A 125 -4.23 -12.40 0.83
N ILE A 126 -4.71 -12.59 -0.40
CA ILE A 126 -6.13 -12.82 -0.67
C ILE A 126 -6.59 -14.14 -0.04
N ALA A 127 -5.80 -15.20 -0.18
CA ALA A 127 -6.10 -16.51 0.39
C ALA A 127 -6.10 -16.49 1.92
N GLY A 128 -5.06 -15.94 2.56
CA GLY A 128 -5.01 -15.80 4.02
C GLY A 128 -6.14 -14.93 4.55
N GLY A 129 -6.49 -13.87 3.81
CA GLY A 129 -7.59 -12.98 4.16
C GLY A 129 -8.98 -13.64 4.16
N GLN A 130 -9.14 -14.83 3.58
CA GLN A 130 -10.39 -15.60 3.68
C GLN A 130 -10.58 -16.22 5.08
N SER A 131 -9.50 -16.39 5.84
CA SER A 131 -9.52 -16.97 7.19
C SER A 131 -9.15 -15.96 8.28
N ASP A 132 -8.54 -14.83 7.90
CA ASP A 132 -8.11 -13.75 8.79
C ASP A 132 -8.75 -12.42 8.36
N PRO A 133 -9.80 -11.96 9.06
CA PRO A 133 -10.47 -10.70 8.78
C PRO A 133 -9.56 -9.46 8.86
N GLU A 134 -8.59 -9.44 9.77
CA GLU A 134 -7.66 -8.31 9.92
C GLU A 134 -6.72 -8.22 8.70
N LEU A 135 -6.34 -9.37 8.13
CA LEU A 135 -5.51 -9.41 6.94
C LEU A 135 -6.24 -8.86 5.71
N ILE A 136 -7.48 -9.27 5.48
CA ILE A 136 -8.24 -8.78 4.32
C ILE A 136 -8.65 -7.31 4.50
N GLU A 137 -8.90 -6.86 5.72
CA GLU A 137 -9.11 -5.44 6.02
C GLU A 137 -7.85 -4.62 5.74
N ALA A 138 -6.69 -5.03 6.25
CA ALA A 138 -5.42 -4.37 5.98
C ALA A 138 -5.11 -4.31 4.46
N PHE A 139 -5.36 -5.41 3.73
CA PHE A 139 -5.22 -5.43 2.28
C PHE A 139 -6.16 -4.43 1.60
N ARG A 140 -7.43 -4.37 2.01
CA ARG A 140 -8.40 -3.42 1.46
C ARG A 140 -7.97 -1.98 1.70
N ASP A 141 -7.61 -1.64 2.93
CA ASP A 141 -7.33 -0.26 3.32
C ASP A 141 -6.00 0.26 2.78
N ARG A 142 -4.96 -0.59 2.81
CA ARG A 142 -3.60 -0.17 2.45
C ARG A 142 -3.29 -0.33 0.96
N PHE A 143 -4.02 -1.22 0.27
CA PHE A 143 -3.79 -1.48 -1.16
C PHE A 143 -5.03 -1.19 -2.02
N LEU A 144 -6.17 -1.84 -1.78
CA LEU A 144 -7.32 -1.75 -2.69
C LEU A 144 -7.90 -0.34 -2.78
N TRP A 145 -8.28 0.25 -1.65
CA TRP A 145 -8.99 1.53 -1.60
C TRP A 145 -8.17 2.71 -2.15
N PRO A 146 -6.86 2.84 -1.84
CA PRO A 146 -6.02 3.86 -2.50
C PRO A 146 -6.05 3.76 -4.02
N ARG A 147 -6.01 2.55 -4.58
CA ARG A 147 -6.05 2.33 -6.04
C ARG A 147 -7.43 2.63 -6.61
N ARG A 148 -8.51 2.21 -5.94
CA ARG A 148 -9.88 2.54 -6.36
C ARG A 148 -10.11 4.05 -6.36
N ARG A 149 -9.60 4.80 -5.37
CA ARG A 149 -9.68 6.27 -5.38
C ARG A 149 -9.01 6.90 -6.59
N GLN A 150 -7.83 6.43 -6.99
CA GLN A 150 -7.15 6.89 -8.21
C GLN A 150 -7.94 6.50 -9.48
N ALA A 151 -8.58 5.34 -9.47
CA ALA A 151 -9.42 4.87 -10.56
C ALA A 151 -10.69 5.74 -10.69
N TYR A 152 -11.36 6.08 -9.57
CA TYR A 152 -12.52 6.98 -9.57
C TYR A 152 -12.17 8.34 -10.14
N GLN A 153 -11.03 8.91 -9.77
CA GLN A 153 -10.56 10.17 -10.37
C GLN A 153 -10.39 10.05 -11.89
N THR A 154 -9.90 8.91 -12.37
CA THR A 154 -9.69 8.66 -13.80
C THR A 154 -11.02 8.48 -14.55
N LEU A 155 -11.97 7.74 -13.97
CA LEU A 155 -13.31 7.58 -14.53
C LEU A 155 -14.08 8.90 -14.51
N GLN A 156 -13.98 9.69 -13.44
CA GLN A 156 -14.61 10.99 -13.33
C GLN A 156 -14.10 11.94 -14.42
N ARG A 157 -12.78 12.02 -14.64
CA ARG A 157 -12.24 12.79 -15.77
C ARG A 157 -12.80 12.31 -17.12
N GLY A 158 -13.12 11.03 -17.27
CA GLY A 158 -13.80 10.49 -18.45
C GLY A 158 -15.24 10.97 -18.58
N ILE A 159 -15.99 11.04 -17.47
CA ILE A 159 -17.34 11.61 -17.43
C ILE A 159 -17.30 13.10 -17.79
N ASP A 160 -16.39 13.86 -17.19
CA ASP A 160 -16.27 15.31 -17.41
C ASP A 160 -15.95 15.65 -18.87
N ARG A 161 -15.27 14.74 -19.59
CA ARG A 161 -14.99 14.86 -21.03
C ARG A 161 -16.09 14.28 -21.94
N GLY A 162 -17.16 13.74 -21.37
CA GLY A 162 -18.23 13.08 -22.13
C GLY A 162 -17.84 11.73 -22.73
N GLU A 163 -16.72 11.12 -22.31
CA GLU A 163 -16.33 9.77 -22.75
C GLU A 163 -17.15 8.67 -22.08
N LEU A 164 -17.76 8.97 -20.93
CA LEU A 164 -18.62 8.07 -20.16
C LEU A 164 -19.95 8.75 -19.81
N PRO A 165 -21.05 8.00 -19.67
CA PRO A 165 -22.33 8.55 -19.21
C PRO A 165 -22.23 9.13 -17.80
N ALA A 166 -22.91 10.25 -17.53
CA ALA A 166 -22.90 10.90 -16.22
C ALA A 166 -23.42 10.01 -15.07
N ALA A 167 -24.41 9.15 -15.36
CA ALA A 167 -24.99 8.21 -14.39
C ALA A 167 -24.22 6.87 -14.28
N SER A 168 -22.94 6.84 -14.66
CA SER A 168 -22.13 5.62 -14.60
C SER A 168 -21.92 5.13 -13.17
N ASN A 169 -22.26 3.87 -12.90
CA ASN A 169 -21.90 3.22 -11.64
C ASN A 169 -20.40 2.88 -11.65
N LEU A 170 -19.58 3.73 -11.04
CA LEU A 170 -18.12 3.57 -11.06
C LEU A 170 -17.66 2.27 -10.40
N ASP A 171 -18.31 1.85 -9.32
CA ASP A 171 -17.95 0.61 -8.64
C ASP A 171 -18.16 -0.62 -9.53
N LEU A 172 -19.31 -0.69 -10.19
CA LEU A 172 -19.61 -1.75 -11.13
C LEU A 172 -18.63 -1.78 -12.30
N ILE A 173 -18.21 -0.61 -12.80
CA ILE A 173 -17.21 -0.51 -13.86
C ILE A 173 -15.87 -1.09 -13.38
N LEU A 174 -15.40 -0.67 -12.21
CA LEU A 174 -14.13 -1.16 -11.68
C LEU A 174 -14.20 -2.67 -11.39
N ASP A 175 -15.28 -3.16 -10.79
CA ASP A 175 -15.44 -4.57 -10.48
C ASP A 175 -15.50 -5.43 -11.75
N SER A 176 -16.14 -4.93 -12.81
CA SER A 176 -16.19 -5.58 -14.12
C SER A 176 -14.84 -5.60 -14.83
N LEU A 177 -13.99 -4.60 -14.59
CA LEU A 177 -12.65 -4.51 -15.17
C LEU A 177 -11.64 -5.39 -14.41
N TYR A 178 -11.59 -5.28 -13.08
CA TYR A 178 -10.59 -5.97 -12.26
C TYR A 178 -10.99 -7.39 -11.89
N GLY A 179 -12.28 -7.68 -11.71
CA GLY A 179 -12.78 -9.00 -11.32
C GLY A 179 -12.28 -10.12 -12.24
N PRO A 180 -12.43 -10.02 -13.57
CA PRO A 180 -11.95 -11.03 -14.51
C PRO A 180 -10.42 -11.23 -14.47
N ILE A 181 -9.65 -10.15 -14.21
CA ILE A 181 -8.19 -10.25 -14.04
C ILE A 181 -7.86 -11.08 -12.80
N TYR A 182 -8.50 -10.79 -11.66
CA TYR A 182 -8.30 -11.55 -10.43
C TYR A 182 -8.79 -13.00 -10.56
N LEU A 183 -9.89 -13.23 -11.28
CA LEU A 183 -10.40 -14.58 -11.55
C LEU A 183 -9.37 -15.42 -12.33
N ARG A 184 -8.85 -14.91 -13.45
CA ARG A 184 -7.81 -15.61 -14.22
C ARG A 184 -6.52 -15.76 -13.42
N PHE A 185 -6.16 -14.75 -12.63
CA PHE A 185 -4.96 -14.78 -11.80
C PHE A 185 -5.01 -15.85 -10.70
N LEU A 186 -6.12 -15.92 -9.96
CA LEU A 186 -6.27 -16.80 -8.80
C LEU A 186 -6.68 -18.22 -9.19
N ILE A 187 -7.66 -18.37 -10.10
CA ILE A 187 -8.19 -19.68 -10.52
C ILE A 187 -7.35 -20.31 -11.63
N ARG A 188 -6.67 -19.50 -12.44
CA ARG A 188 -5.80 -19.96 -13.54
C ARG A 188 -6.51 -20.86 -14.57
N HIS A 189 -7.82 -20.65 -14.76
CA HIS A 189 -8.60 -21.37 -15.79
C HIS A 189 -8.18 -21.00 -17.22
N ASP A 190 -7.52 -19.85 -17.42
CA ASP A 190 -6.99 -19.38 -18.70
C ASP A 190 -5.74 -18.50 -18.49
N LYS A 191 -5.01 -18.23 -19.57
CA LYS A 191 -3.81 -17.39 -19.58
C LYS A 191 -4.15 -15.96 -19.18
N LEU A 192 -3.36 -15.43 -18.26
CA LEU A 192 -3.33 -14.00 -17.96
C LEU A 192 -2.20 -13.35 -18.78
N HIS A 193 -2.56 -12.62 -19.83
CA HIS A 193 -1.64 -11.86 -20.68
C HIS A 193 -2.09 -10.40 -20.81
N GLU A 194 -1.20 -9.50 -21.18
CA GLU A 194 -1.53 -8.06 -21.22
C GLU A 194 -2.61 -7.71 -22.24
N GLY A 195 -2.72 -8.46 -23.35
CA GLY A 195 -3.81 -8.28 -24.33
C GLY A 195 -5.21 -8.45 -23.73
N PHE A 196 -5.34 -9.24 -22.66
CA PHE A 196 -6.61 -9.41 -21.95
C PHE A 196 -7.12 -8.09 -21.35
N ALA A 197 -6.23 -7.17 -20.97
CA ALA A 197 -6.63 -5.84 -20.51
C ALA A 197 -7.29 -5.03 -21.64
N ASP A 198 -6.78 -5.16 -22.87
CA ASP A 198 -7.34 -4.44 -24.03
C ASP A 198 -8.75 -4.98 -24.35
N GLU A 199 -8.93 -6.30 -24.29
CA GLU A 199 -10.22 -6.99 -24.49
C GLU A 199 -11.27 -6.57 -23.46
N ILE A 200 -10.96 -6.67 -22.16
CA ILE A 200 -11.94 -6.38 -21.11
C ILE A 200 -12.27 -4.89 -21.01
N CYS A 201 -11.29 -3.99 -21.20
CA CYS A 201 -11.55 -2.56 -21.31
C CYS A 201 -12.46 -2.26 -22.50
N GLY A 202 -12.18 -2.89 -23.65
CA GLY A 202 -13.00 -2.75 -24.85
C GLY A 202 -14.42 -3.24 -24.63
N LEU A 203 -14.63 -4.35 -23.93
CA LEU A 203 -15.95 -4.88 -23.62
C LEU A 203 -16.73 -3.95 -22.67
N VAL A 204 -16.15 -3.63 -21.52
CA VAL A 204 -16.82 -2.86 -20.46
C VAL A 204 -17.07 -1.42 -20.92
N LEU A 205 -16.06 -0.71 -21.41
CA LEU A 205 -16.19 0.73 -21.69
C LEU A 205 -16.97 1.03 -22.97
N ARG A 206 -16.92 0.16 -24.00
CA ARG A 206 -17.79 0.34 -25.18
C ARG A 206 -19.24 -0.01 -24.85
N GLY A 207 -19.49 -1.04 -24.04
CA GLY A 207 -20.84 -1.41 -23.61
C GLY A 207 -21.56 -0.26 -22.89
N LEU A 208 -20.83 0.55 -22.12
CA LEU A 208 -21.39 1.75 -21.46
C LEU A 208 -21.79 2.85 -22.44
N LYS A 209 -21.04 3.04 -23.53
CA LYS A 209 -21.34 4.06 -24.55
C LYS A 209 -22.62 3.74 -25.32
N TYR A 210 -22.88 2.46 -25.59
CA TYR A 210 -24.11 2.02 -26.28
C TYR A 210 -25.39 2.28 -25.47
N LYS A 211 -25.35 2.17 -24.14
CA LYS A 211 -26.53 2.43 -23.29
C LYS A 211 -26.96 3.89 -23.19
N ALA A 212 -26.08 4.84 -23.49
CA ALA A 212 -26.41 6.26 -23.45
C ALA A 212 -27.06 6.80 -24.74
N GLN A 213 -27.18 5.94 -25.78
CA GLN A 213 -27.77 6.29 -27.08
C GLN A 213 -29.19 5.73 -27.25
N CYS A 214 -29.73 5.05 -26.23
CA CYS A 214 -31.11 4.60 -26.15
C CYS A 214 -31.88 5.46 -25.15
#